data_AF-A0A946Q9F2-F1
#
_entry.id   AF-A0A946Q9F2-F1
#
_cell.length_a   1.000
_cell.length_b   1.000
_cell.length_c   1.000
_cell.angle_alpha   90.00
_cell.angle_beta   90.00
_cell.angle_gamma   90.00
#
_symmetry.space_group_name_H-M   'P 1'
#
loop_
_entity.id
_entity.type
_entity.pdbx_description
1 polymer ?
#
loop_
_entity_poly.entity_id
_entity_poly.type
_entity_poly.pdbx_seq_one_letter_code
_entity_poly.pdbx_strand_id
1 'polypeptide(L)'
;MNRPPILLLLLLLSAPLQAKVSDYTPTDVYAEAEWLQQQVLLLRKINQVTTPYPLRKRVPGKAPRHVLQKGLEVLEKLNRLRQIDRLGAITIPPFPARQITPNEVYVLMVRLGGEAALILQEKEQNLQQKKKKMEEERTPSDVYRLLHEISDALNPVIGVRGVTPPEVYALSERVLDNVRFLRTSQNRHDPVEAPQQREGQLSNHALQSAVRFDHDLAELQYNLWIEPMQVLPAARRKISPTDVYDRLLNTLAELQRTKYRLGLERNFDSPLLDLQRTPDDVVYNMELAQRLLPDLRGNERLQFASQTLHKRPEHVYAVVSHALVELNQYQQQRGIVALPEAVGLIELLEPRHVYFKALDVMEQLSQMREQHNMGRLALPDFPQRAITPDQVYDLAIRLDVELELLYRKGGMEEFQSYTSELGHAQRVIGELTTSRTPSEVYQRWGELGSLIRLLSGRSAKAADINRRLRLLQAELELISAARGVQLPSEDCCSVGVEQGSHLQMVEKAVRAGKQLYRLHHHVGLLDSRLHSYASAVQKGRQWVMDELGILLVNSRSIKQHLGIAQLAEVDAEVVISADATALKEDNRKRMRQINALLQRLLGEGESVVSVQTSEPQP
;
A
#
# COMPACT_ATOMS: atom_id res chain seq x y z
N MET A 1 -63.29 -15.02 -2.44
CA MET A 1 -62.03 -15.79 -2.35
C MET A 1 -60.87 -14.82 -2.45
N ASN A 2 -60.27 -14.49 -1.31
CA ASN A 2 -59.20 -13.49 -1.16
C ASN A 2 -57.87 -14.11 -1.59
N ARG A 3 -57.32 -13.70 -2.73
CA ARG A 3 -55.95 -14.07 -3.11
C ARG A 3 -54.97 -13.27 -2.23
N PRO A 4 -54.06 -13.94 -1.49
CA PRO A 4 -53.06 -13.24 -0.70
C PRO A 4 -52.03 -12.56 -1.64
N PRO A 5 -51.29 -11.56 -1.14
CA PRO A 5 -50.54 -10.61 -1.96
C PRO A 5 -49.24 -11.22 -2.49
N ILE A 6 -49.24 -11.64 -3.76
CA ILE A 6 -48.02 -12.04 -4.50
C ILE A 6 -46.97 -10.90 -4.52
N LEU A 7 -47.43 -9.64 -4.42
CA LEU A 7 -46.56 -8.47 -4.38
C LEU A 7 -45.69 -8.39 -3.12
N LEU A 8 -46.16 -8.92 -1.97
CA LEU A 8 -45.40 -8.91 -0.71
C LEU A 8 -44.25 -9.93 -0.74
N LEU A 9 -44.42 -11.05 -1.44
CA LEU A 9 -43.39 -12.09 -1.58
C LEU A 9 -42.23 -11.63 -2.48
N LEU A 10 -42.52 -10.89 -3.56
CA LEU A 10 -41.52 -10.31 -4.45
C LEU A 10 -40.71 -9.19 -3.79
N LEU A 11 -41.30 -8.43 -2.87
CA LEU A 11 -40.62 -7.37 -2.10
C LEU A 11 -39.75 -7.93 -0.96
N LEU A 12 -40.05 -9.14 -0.45
CA LEU A 12 -39.19 -9.83 0.53
C LEU A 12 -38.00 -10.56 -0.12
N LEU A 13 -38.09 -10.91 -1.42
CA LEU A 13 -37.00 -11.55 -2.17
C LEU A 13 -35.96 -10.57 -2.75
N SER A 14 -36.23 -9.26 -2.72
CA SER A 14 -35.28 -8.23 -3.16
C SER A 14 -34.37 -7.70 -2.05
N ALA A 15 -34.36 -8.34 -0.87
CA ALA A 15 -33.37 -8.03 0.16
C ALA A 15 -31.97 -8.23 -0.44
N PRO A 16 -31.16 -7.16 -0.57
CA PRO A 16 -29.83 -7.29 -1.15
C PRO A 16 -29.03 -8.22 -0.25
N LEU A 17 -28.68 -9.39 -0.77
CA LEU A 17 -27.68 -10.27 -0.17
C LEU A 17 -26.34 -9.54 -0.26
N GLN A 18 -26.11 -8.60 0.66
CA GLN A 18 -24.81 -8.00 0.85
C GLN A 18 -23.95 -9.08 1.47
N ALA A 19 -23.21 -9.79 0.63
CA ALA A 19 -22.13 -10.66 1.07
C ALA A 19 -21.12 -9.79 1.81
N LYS A 20 -21.25 -9.71 3.14
CA LYS A 20 -20.32 -8.99 3.98
C LYS A 20 -19.01 -9.75 3.90
N VAL A 21 -18.03 -9.13 3.27
CA VAL A 21 -16.70 -9.72 3.19
C VAL A 21 -16.11 -9.77 4.57
N SER A 22 -15.74 -10.98 4.97
CA SER A 22 -15.16 -11.24 6.27
C SER A 22 -13.90 -10.41 6.41
N ASP A 23 -13.85 -9.59 7.46
CA ASP A 23 -12.62 -8.98 7.89
C ASP A 23 -11.59 -10.06 8.21
N TYR A 24 -10.31 -9.77 7.95
CA TYR A 24 -9.23 -10.63 8.37
C TYR A 24 -9.25 -10.81 9.89
N THR A 25 -8.94 -12.02 10.31
CA THR A 25 -8.83 -12.43 11.70
C THR A 25 -7.36 -12.53 12.11
N PRO A 26 -7.03 -12.59 13.41
CA PRO A 26 -5.66 -12.87 13.83
C PRO A 26 -5.13 -14.22 13.33
N THR A 27 -6.00 -15.18 12.99
CA THR A 27 -5.63 -16.45 12.35
C THR A 27 -5.09 -16.23 10.94
N ASP A 28 -5.74 -15.39 10.14
CA ASP A 28 -5.26 -15.05 8.80
C ASP A 28 -3.90 -14.35 8.86
N VAL A 29 -3.75 -13.41 9.80
CA VAL A 29 -2.48 -12.71 10.04
C VAL A 29 -1.39 -13.70 10.48
N TYR A 30 -1.73 -14.65 11.35
CA TYR A 30 -0.77 -15.67 11.79
C TYR A 30 -0.30 -16.56 10.64
N ALA A 31 -1.19 -16.94 9.71
CA ALA A 31 -0.84 -17.73 8.54
C ALA A 31 0.18 -17.01 7.65
N GLU A 32 0.01 -15.70 7.41
CA GLU A 32 1.01 -14.90 6.67
C GLU A 32 2.32 -14.74 7.45
N ALA A 33 2.26 -14.63 8.78
CA ALA A 33 3.47 -14.60 9.60
C ALA A 33 4.23 -15.94 9.59
N GLU A 34 3.53 -17.10 9.54
CA GLU A 34 4.17 -18.40 9.34
C GLU A 34 4.85 -18.49 7.97
N TRP A 35 4.22 -17.94 6.93
CA TRP A 35 4.83 -17.86 5.61
C TRP A 35 6.11 -17.01 5.63
N LEU A 36 6.07 -15.84 6.26
CA LEU A 36 7.26 -15.01 6.48
C LEU A 36 8.35 -15.75 7.26
N GLN A 37 8.00 -16.53 8.29
CA GLN A 37 8.96 -17.35 9.01
C GLN A 37 9.68 -18.35 8.09
N GLN A 38 8.97 -19.01 7.16
CA GLN A 38 9.60 -19.94 6.21
C GLN A 38 10.62 -19.22 5.32
N GLN A 39 10.29 -18.02 4.85
CA GLN A 39 11.22 -17.20 4.08
C GLN A 39 12.47 -16.81 4.90
N VAL A 40 12.29 -16.44 6.17
CA VAL A 40 13.42 -16.11 7.05
C VAL A 40 14.30 -17.32 7.37
N LEU A 41 13.72 -18.52 7.48
CA LEU A 41 14.51 -19.76 7.60
C LEU A 41 15.40 -19.99 6.38
N LEU A 42 14.91 -19.69 5.18
CA LEU A 42 15.71 -19.79 3.95
C LEU A 42 16.78 -18.70 3.87
N LEU A 43 16.45 -17.46 4.24
CA LEU A 43 17.45 -16.40 4.38
C LEU A 43 18.58 -16.82 5.33
N ARG A 44 18.25 -17.44 6.46
CA ARG A 44 19.26 -17.98 7.40
C ARG A 44 20.11 -19.07 6.77
N LYS A 45 19.49 -20.01 6.05
CA LYS A 45 20.20 -21.09 5.35
C LYS A 45 21.18 -20.54 4.32
N ILE A 46 20.74 -19.61 3.48
CA ILE A 46 21.58 -18.98 2.43
C ILE A 46 22.74 -18.19 3.05
N ASN A 47 22.50 -17.50 4.16
CA ASN A 47 23.52 -16.76 4.90
C ASN A 47 24.32 -17.64 5.89
N GLN A 48 24.22 -18.97 5.77
CA GLN A 48 24.98 -19.94 6.57
C GLN A 48 24.85 -19.72 8.09
N VAL A 49 23.70 -19.23 8.53
CA VAL A 49 23.41 -19.01 9.96
C VAL A 49 23.12 -20.36 10.61
N THR A 50 24.07 -20.85 11.40
CA THR A 50 23.99 -22.15 12.10
C THR A 50 23.34 -22.09 13.48
N THR A 51 23.11 -20.89 14.02
CA THR A 51 22.45 -20.76 15.32
C THR A 51 21.03 -21.33 15.28
N PRO A 52 20.50 -21.88 16.38
CA PRO A 52 19.11 -22.35 16.43
C PRO A 52 18.12 -21.21 16.16
N TYR A 53 16.97 -21.54 15.58
CA TYR A 53 15.88 -20.57 15.45
C TYR A 53 15.37 -20.18 16.86
N PRO A 54 15.26 -18.89 17.17
CA PRO A 54 14.87 -18.43 18.50
C PRO A 54 13.41 -18.78 18.79
N LEU A 55 13.14 -19.26 20.01
CA LEU A 55 11.80 -19.56 20.48
C LEU A 55 11.45 -18.62 21.63
N ARG A 56 10.25 -18.02 21.59
CA ARG A 56 9.78 -17.07 22.61
C ARG A 56 8.52 -17.60 23.28
N LYS A 57 8.36 -17.28 24.57
CA LYS A 57 7.11 -17.55 25.27
C LYS A 57 6.04 -16.59 24.79
N ARG A 58 4.79 -17.07 24.69
CA ARG A 58 3.63 -16.23 24.41
C ARG A 58 3.49 -15.16 25.49
N VAL A 59 3.25 -13.92 25.06
CA VAL A 59 3.01 -12.78 25.95
C VAL A 59 1.52 -12.45 25.86
N PRO A 60 0.72 -12.61 26.93
CA PRO A 60 -0.72 -12.34 26.89
C PRO A 60 -1.01 -10.84 26.75
N GLY A 61 -2.28 -10.51 26.45
CA GLY A 61 -2.75 -9.13 26.42
C GLY A 61 -2.30 -8.31 25.21
N LYS A 62 -1.72 -8.95 24.19
CA LYS A 62 -1.37 -8.25 22.94
C LYS A 62 -2.61 -7.98 22.09
N ALA A 63 -2.52 -6.90 21.33
CA ALA A 63 -3.58 -6.35 20.49
C ALA A 63 -3.00 -6.01 19.11
N PRO A 64 -3.82 -5.82 18.06
CA PRO A 64 -3.33 -5.58 16.70
C PRO A 64 -2.29 -4.45 16.58
N ARG A 65 -2.43 -3.36 17.36
CA ARG A 65 -1.44 -2.27 17.44
C ARG A 65 -0.03 -2.73 17.82
N HIS A 66 0.08 -3.68 18.76
CA HIS A 66 1.35 -4.23 19.19
C HIS A 66 1.96 -5.12 18.10
N VAL A 67 1.12 -5.89 17.41
CA VAL A 67 1.53 -6.74 16.30
C VAL A 67 2.03 -5.89 15.13
N LEU A 68 1.31 -4.81 14.81
CA LEU A 68 1.72 -3.85 13.79
C LEU A 68 3.08 -3.23 14.12
N GLN A 69 3.26 -2.73 15.35
CA GLN A 69 4.54 -2.16 15.79
C GLN A 69 5.70 -3.17 15.67
N LYS A 70 5.45 -4.44 16.04
CA LYS A 70 6.44 -5.50 15.91
C LYS A 70 6.73 -5.83 14.45
N GLY A 71 5.72 -5.78 13.59
CA GLY A 71 5.88 -5.92 12.13
C GLY A 71 6.71 -4.79 11.52
N LEU A 72 6.58 -3.55 12.00
CA LEU A 72 7.40 -2.42 11.54
C LEU A 72 8.87 -2.60 11.91
N GLU A 73 9.18 -3.15 13.09
CA GLU A 73 10.55 -3.53 13.47
C GLU A 73 11.11 -4.61 12.53
N VAL A 74 10.30 -5.63 12.18
CA VAL A 74 10.73 -6.65 11.22
C VAL A 74 10.98 -6.02 9.84
N LEU A 75 10.14 -5.08 9.40
CA LEU A 75 10.33 -4.36 8.14
C LEU A 75 11.63 -3.54 8.13
N GLU A 76 11.96 -2.89 9.25
CA GLU A 76 13.22 -2.17 9.43
C GLU A 76 14.44 -3.09 9.30
N LYS A 77 14.37 -4.31 9.86
CA LYS A 77 15.43 -5.30 9.70
C LYS A 77 15.55 -5.83 8.28
N LEU A 78 14.44 -6.05 7.58
CA LEU A 78 14.46 -6.40 6.16
C LEU A 78 15.03 -5.26 5.32
N ASN A 79 14.70 -4.00 5.62
CA ASN A 79 15.29 -2.84 4.97
C ASN A 79 16.82 -2.79 5.16
N ARG A 80 17.30 -3.01 6.38
CA ARG A 80 18.75 -3.11 6.65
C ARG A 80 19.40 -4.25 5.87
N LEU A 81 18.75 -5.41 5.77
CA LEU A 81 19.23 -6.52 4.97
C LEU A 81 19.31 -6.15 3.48
N ARG A 82 18.30 -5.46 2.93
CA ARG A 82 18.35 -4.94 1.56
C ARG A 82 19.52 -3.99 1.35
N GLN A 83 19.82 -3.12 2.30
CA GLN A 83 20.97 -2.21 2.20
C GLN A 83 22.31 -2.97 2.20
N ILE A 84 22.44 -4.01 3.04
CA ILE A 84 23.61 -4.90 3.07
C ILE A 84 23.78 -5.59 1.71
N ASP A 85 22.68 -6.10 1.15
CA ASP A 85 22.63 -6.78 -0.16
C ASP A 85 22.61 -5.81 -1.36
N ARG A 86 22.67 -4.49 -1.11
CA ARG A 86 22.66 -3.41 -2.13
C ARG A 86 21.40 -3.37 -3.00
N LEU A 87 20.26 -3.81 -2.47
CA LEU A 87 18.96 -3.82 -3.16
C LEU A 87 18.20 -2.51 -3.04
N GLY A 88 18.85 -1.46 -2.55
CA GLY A 88 18.21 -0.18 -2.24
C GLY A 88 17.37 -0.21 -0.95
N ALA A 89 17.37 0.92 -0.25
CA ALA A 89 16.53 1.11 0.92
C ALA A 89 15.05 1.18 0.54
N ILE A 90 14.19 0.70 1.42
CA ILE A 90 12.72 0.78 1.32
C ILE A 90 12.16 1.69 2.42
N THR A 91 10.95 2.20 2.20
CA THR A 91 10.25 3.02 3.19
C THR A 91 9.73 2.19 4.35
N ILE A 92 9.81 2.74 5.57
CA ILE A 92 9.11 2.21 6.73
C ILE A 92 7.92 3.14 6.98
N PRO A 93 6.67 2.66 6.82
CA PRO A 93 5.52 3.53 6.99
C PRO A 93 5.43 3.99 8.45
N PRO A 94 4.99 5.23 8.69
CA PRO A 94 4.75 5.68 10.05
C PRO A 94 3.65 4.85 10.71
N PHE A 95 3.65 4.80 12.04
CA PHE A 95 2.56 4.19 12.78
C PHE A 95 1.28 5.03 12.57
N PRO A 96 0.17 4.45 12.07
CA PRO A 96 -0.98 5.26 11.70
C PRO A 96 -1.73 5.74 12.96
N ALA A 97 -2.18 7.01 12.92
CA ALA A 97 -2.87 7.66 14.03
C ALA A 97 -4.36 7.27 14.08
N ARG A 98 -4.65 5.96 14.11
CA ARG A 98 -6.01 5.42 14.17
C ARG A 98 -6.08 4.09 14.91
N GLN A 99 -7.28 3.56 15.08
CA GLN A 99 -7.46 2.22 15.65
C GLN A 99 -6.92 1.17 14.68
N ILE A 100 -5.93 0.40 15.15
CA ILE A 100 -5.36 -0.68 14.36
C ILE A 100 -6.26 -1.91 14.40
N THR A 101 -6.58 -2.42 13.22
CA THR A 101 -7.39 -3.63 12.99
C THR A 101 -6.52 -4.79 12.52
N PRO A 102 -6.96 -6.06 12.66
CA PRO A 102 -6.22 -7.20 12.10
C PRO A 102 -6.01 -7.08 10.59
N ASN A 103 -6.92 -6.41 9.89
CA ASN A 103 -6.79 -6.15 8.45
C ASN A 103 -5.53 -5.34 8.10
N GLU A 104 -5.18 -4.32 8.89
CA GLU A 104 -3.98 -3.51 8.63
C GLU A 104 -2.71 -4.29 8.95
N VAL A 105 -2.78 -5.14 9.99
CA VAL A 105 -1.69 -6.05 10.31
C VAL A 105 -1.49 -7.07 9.18
N TYR A 106 -2.56 -7.63 8.62
CA TYR A 106 -2.51 -8.55 7.48
C TYR A 106 -1.81 -7.91 6.28
N VAL A 107 -2.19 -6.69 5.90
CA VAL A 107 -1.55 -5.94 4.80
C VAL A 107 -0.05 -5.75 5.06
N LEU A 108 0.35 -5.46 6.30
CA LEU A 108 1.76 -5.38 6.66
C LEU A 108 2.46 -6.75 6.55
N MET A 109 1.81 -7.85 6.94
CA MET A 109 2.39 -9.21 6.82
C MET A 109 2.64 -9.59 5.36
N VAL A 110 1.67 -9.31 4.47
CA VAL A 110 1.82 -9.51 3.02
C VAL A 110 3.01 -8.70 2.49
N ARG A 111 3.12 -7.43 2.91
CA ARG A 111 4.28 -6.59 2.54
C ARG A 111 5.60 -7.19 3.03
N LEU A 112 5.68 -7.62 4.28
CA LEU A 112 6.89 -8.24 4.84
C LEU A 112 7.28 -9.50 4.05
N GLY A 113 6.32 -10.36 3.74
CA GLY A 113 6.52 -11.54 2.91
C GLY A 113 6.94 -11.20 1.48
N GLY A 114 6.42 -10.12 0.89
CA GLY A 114 6.86 -9.64 -0.42
C GLY A 114 8.30 -9.11 -0.41
N GLU A 115 8.68 -8.34 0.61
CA GLU A 115 10.05 -7.80 0.74
C GLU A 115 11.06 -8.92 0.98
N ALA A 116 10.76 -9.88 1.87
CA ALA A 116 11.62 -11.04 2.09
C ALA A 116 11.71 -11.94 0.83
N ALA A 117 10.61 -12.10 0.07
CA ALA A 117 10.63 -12.81 -1.20
C ALA A 117 11.50 -12.11 -2.25
N LEU A 118 11.50 -10.77 -2.34
CA LEU A 118 12.38 -10.03 -3.26
C LEU A 118 13.86 -10.25 -2.92
N ILE A 119 14.24 -10.26 -1.63
CA ILE A 119 15.60 -10.58 -1.19
C ILE A 119 15.97 -12.04 -1.55
N LEU A 120 14.98 -12.94 -1.50
CA LEU A 120 15.16 -14.36 -1.85
C LEU A 120 15.19 -14.62 -3.34
N GLN A 121 14.42 -13.93 -4.19
CA GLN A 121 14.37 -14.21 -5.64
C GLN A 121 15.72 -14.03 -6.33
N GLU A 122 16.55 -13.13 -5.81
CA GLU A 122 17.94 -13.00 -6.26
C GLU A 122 18.83 -14.19 -5.86
N LYS A 123 18.33 -15.04 -4.95
CA LYS A 123 19.06 -16.15 -4.32
C LYS A 123 18.47 -17.54 -4.64
N GLU A 124 17.14 -17.71 -4.74
CA GLU A 124 16.42 -18.97 -5.03
C GLU A 124 14.99 -18.72 -5.61
N GLN A 125 14.56 -19.47 -6.63
CA GLN A 125 13.31 -19.23 -7.39
C GLN A 125 12.09 -20.12 -7.04
N ASN A 126 12.16 -21.05 -6.07
CA ASN A 126 11.17 -22.15 -5.99
C ASN A 126 10.24 -22.16 -4.75
N LEU A 127 9.82 -21.01 -4.25
CA LEU A 127 8.92 -20.95 -3.09
C LEU A 127 7.45 -20.81 -3.49
N GLN A 128 6.75 -21.94 -3.55
CA GLN A 128 5.30 -21.95 -3.65
C GLN A 128 4.66 -21.86 -2.25
N GLN A 129 3.79 -20.88 -2.05
CA GLN A 129 3.02 -20.75 -0.82
C GLN A 129 1.97 -21.87 -0.76
N LYS A 130 2.20 -22.86 0.11
CA LYS A 130 1.19 -23.89 0.39
C LYS A 130 0.25 -23.36 1.46
N LYS A 131 -0.99 -23.00 1.09
CA LYS A 131 -2.02 -22.58 2.05
C LYS A 131 -2.31 -23.72 3.02
N LYS A 132 -1.81 -23.60 4.25
CA LYS A 132 -2.10 -24.54 5.32
C LYS A 132 -3.44 -24.14 5.94
N LYS A 133 -4.41 -25.06 5.94
CA LYS A 133 -5.64 -24.86 6.70
C LYS A 133 -5.29 -24.85 8.18
N MET A 134 -5.60 -23.74 8.86
CA MET A 134 -5.38 -23.63 10.29
C MET A 134 -6.59 -24.21 11.03
N GLU A 135 -6.34 -25.11 11.98
CA GLU A 135 -7.39 -25.76 12.78
C GLU A 135 -7.68 -25.03 14.08
N GLU A 136 -6.73 -24.22 14.57
CA GLU A 136 -6.81 -23.52 15.85
C GLU A 136 -7.00 -22.01 15.65
N GLU A 137 -7.92 -21.42 16.40
CA GLU A 137 -8.06 -19.96 16.48
C GLU A 137 -6.81 -19.33 17.10
N ARG A 138 -6.25 -18.33 16.42
CA ARG A 138 -5.09 -17.59 16.90
C ARG A 138 -5.51 -16.25 17.48
N THR A 139 -4.68 -15.74 18.38
CA THR A 139 -4.84 -14.42 18.99
C THR A 139 -3.72 -13.49 18.54
N PRO A 140 -3.87 -12.15 18.71
CA PRO A 140 -2.77 -11.21 18.43
C PRO A 140 -1.51 -11.50 19.27
N SER A 141 -1.64 -12.16 20.42
CA SER A 141 -0.50 -12.59 21.25
C SER A 141 0.33 -13.68 20.58
N ASP A 142 -0.31 -14.56 19.79
CA ASP A 142 0.39 -15.61 19.05
C ASP A 142 1.14 -15.03 17.86
N VAL A 143 0.51 -14.09 17.15
CA VAL A 143 1.15 -13.37 16.04
C VAL A 143 2.33 -12.52 16.55
N TYR A 144 2.15 -11.78 17.65
CA TYR A 144 3.22 -10.99 18.26
C TYR A 144 4.41 -11.87 18.64
N ARG A 145 4.17 -13.04 19.26
CA ARG A 145 5.22 -14.01 19.61
C ARG A 145 5.98 -14.47 18.36
N LEU A 146 5.26 -14.85 17.29
CA LEU A 146 5.88 -15.32 16.06
C LEU A 146 6.72 -14.22 15.38
N LEU A 147 6.21 -12.99 15.29
CA LEU A 147 6.98 -11.86 14.76
C LEU A 147 8.20 -11.51 15.62
N HIS A 148 8.12 -11.71 16.93
CA HIS A 148 9.28 -11.58 17.81
C HIS A 148 10.35 -12.61 17.45
N GLU A 149 9.97 -13.88 17.31
CA GLU A 149 10.90 -14.93 16.89
C GLU A 149 11.52 -14.63 15.53
N ILE A 150 10.72 -14.19 14.55
CA ILE A 150 11.19 -13.76 13.22
C ILE A 150 12.19 -12.61 13.34
N SER A 151 11.88 -11.59 14.14
CA SER A 151 12.75 -10.44 14.37
C SER A 151 14.10 -10.85 14.97
N ASP A 152 14.10 -11.75 15.96
CA ASP A 152 15.33 -12.29 16.54
C ASP A 152 16.10 -13.15 15.54
N ALA A 153 15.40 -13.90 14.70
CA ALA A 153 15.97 -14.78 13.71
C ALA A 153 16.68 -14.02 12.58
N LEU A 154 16.29 -12.77 12.32
CA LEU A 154 16.95 -11.89 11.35
C LEU A 154 18.26 -11.29 11.87
N ASN A 155 18.46 -11.14 13.19
CA ASN A 155 19.67 -10.54 13.77
C ASN A 155 21.00 -11.13 13.23
N PRO A 156 21.22 -12.47 13.26
CA PRO A 156 22.45 -13.04 12.70
C PRO A 156 22.54 -12.90 11.18
N VAL A 157 21.42 -12.82 10.46
CA VAL A 157 21.39 -12.62 9.01
C VAL A 157 21.92 -11.24 8.64
N ILE A 158 21.57 -10.21 9.41
CA ILE A 158 22.07 -8.83 9.23
C ILE A 158 23.43 -8.59 9.88
N GLY A 159 24.06 -9.62 10.46
CA GLY A 159 25.36 -9.49 11.14
C GLY A 159 25.33 -8.72 12.46
N VAL A 160 24.15 -8.56 13.09
CA VAL A 160 23.99 -7.79 14.32
C VAL A 160 23.81 -8.74 15.51
N ARG A 161 24.46 -8.44 16.65
CA ARG A 161 24.40 -9.25 17.88
C ARG A 161 23.15 -9.00 18.74
N GLY A 162 22.10 -8.44 18.15
CA GLY A 162 20.89 -7.96 18.86
C GLY A 162 20.87 -6.44 19.02
N VAL A 163 19.93 -5.94 19.81
CA VAL A 163 19.74 -4.50 20.00
C VAL A 163 20.89 -3.92 20.83
N THR A 164 21.40 -2.77 20.41
CA THR A 164 22.48 -2.04 21.05
C THR A 164 21.94 -0.95 22.00
N PRO A 165 22.67 -0.53 23.06
CA PRO A 165 22.23 0.55 23.92
C PRO A 165 21.89 1.88 23.19
N PRO A 166 22.66 2.31 22.16
CA PRO A 166 22.29 3.47 21.33
C PRO A 166 20.92 3.35 20.66
N GLU A 167 20.56 2.17 20.14
CA GLU A 167 19.24 1.94 19.53
C GLU A 167 18.11 2.01 20.58
N VAL A 168 18.36 1.52 21.81
CA VAL A 168 17.41 1.67 22.93
C VAL A 168 17.24 3.13 23.31
N TYR A 169 18.33 3.88 23.36
CA TYR A 169 18.31 5.32 23.63
C TYR A 169 17.51 6.08 22.57
N ALA A 170 17.79 5.86 21.29
CA ALA A 170 17.07 6.49 20.19
C ALA A 170 15.55 6.22 20.28
N LEU A 171 15.17 5.00 20.64
CA LEU A 171 13.76 4.66 20.86
C LEU A 171 13.17 5.36 22.10
N SER A 172 13.94 5.52 23.18
CA SER A 172 13.51 6.24 24.38
C SER A 172 13.33 7.74 24.14
N GLU A 173 14.14 8.35 23.27
CA GLU A 173 13.95 9.75 22.84
C GLU A 173 12.66 9.90 22.05
N ARG A 174 12.36 8.96 21.14
CA ARG A 174 11.09 8.96 20.41
C ARG A 174 9.88 8.84 21.34
N VAL A 175 9.99 8.05 22.42
CA VAL A 175 8.97 8.01 23.49
C VAL A 175 8.84 9.38 24.16
N LEU A 176 9.96 9.98 24.56
CA LEU A 176 10.00 11.29 25.20
C LEU A 176 9.39 12.39 24.32
N ASP A 177 9.67 12.41 23.02
CA ASP A 177 9.11 13.40 22.09
C ASP A 177 7.60 13.24 21.89
N ASN A 178 7.10 12.00 21.86
CA ASN A 178 5.65 11.76 21.88
C ASN A 178 5.02 12.30 23.16
N VAL A 179 5.66 12.15 24.31
CA VAL A 179 5.15 12.67 25.59
C VAL A 179 5.21 14.20 25.65
N ARG A 180 6.30 14.82 25.19
CA ARG A 180 6.41 16.28 25.06
C ARG A 180 5.30 16.84 24.18
N PHE A 181 5.02 16.17 23.07
CA PHE A 181 3.93 16.56 22.19
C PHE A 181 2.55 16.38 22.82
N LEU A 182 2.31 15.27 23.52
CA LEU A 182 1.09 15.07 24.30
C LEU A 182 0.91 16.23 25.30
N ARG A 183 1.94 16.54 26.09
CA ARG A 183 1.91 17.65 27.05
C ARG A 183 1.60 18.99 26.38
N THR A 184 2.32 19.31 25.30
CA THR A 184 2.14 20.56 24.55
C THR A 184 0.74 20.67 23.94
N SER A 185 0.20 19.57 23.41
CA SER A 185 -1.16 19.52 22.86
C SER A 185 -2.27 19.76 23.88
N GLN A 186 -1.95 19.61 25.17
CA GLN A 186 -2.83 19.91 26.30
C GLN A 186 -2.57 21.33 26.86
N ASN A 187 -1.86 22.19 26.12
CA ASN A 187 -1.46 23.54 26.51
C ASN A 187 -0.71 23.60 27.86
N ARG A 188 0.02 22.53 28.21
CA ARG A 188 0.83 22.48 29.43
C ARG A 188 2.27 22.90 29.11
N HIS A 189 2.60 24.16 29.37
CA HIS A 189 3.93 24.73 29.11
C HIS A 189 4.76 24.95 30.38
N ASP A 190 4.21 24.59 31.54
CA ASP A 190 4.91 24.78 32.82
C ASP A 190 6.23 24.01 32.82
N PRO A 191 7.33 24.62 33.31
CA PRO A 191 8.62 23.97 33.37
C PRO A 191 8.54 22.74 34.28
N VAL A 192 9.12 21.64 33.82
CA VAL A 192 9.23 20.40 34.58
C VAL A 192 10.69 20.21 34.95
N GLU A 193 10.95 20.02 36.24
CA GLU A 193 12.30 19.76 36.73
C GLU A 193 12.85 18.45 36.14
N ALA A 194 14.01 18.53 35.49
CA ALA A 194 14.67 17.35 34.94
C ALA A 194 15.10 16.38 36.06
N PRO A 195 15.02 15.06 35.85
CA PRO A 195 15.56 14.11 36.82
C PRO A 195 17.08 14.22 36.91
N GLN A 196 17.67 13.84 38.04
CA GLN A 196 19.13 13.77 38.16
C GLN A 196 19.65 12.59 37.35
N GLN A 197 20.66 12.82 36.51
CA GLN A 197 21.34 11.74 35.79
C GLN A 197 22.11 10.88 36.80
N ARG A 198 21.92 9.55 36.70
CA ARG A 198 22.59 8.57 37.55
C ARG A 198 23.54 7.76 36.70
N GLU A 199 24.76 7.59 37.17
CA GLU A 199 25.78 6.80 36.49
C GLU A 199 25.67 5.31 36.85
N GLY A 200 26.12 4.44 35.95
CA GLY A 200 26.29 3.01 36.22
C GLY A 200 24.99 2.21 36.28
N GLN A 201 23.91 2.73 35.70
CA GLN A 201 22.69 1.99 35.46
C GLN A 201 22.93 0.88 34.43
N LEU A 202 22.13 -0.16 34.58
CA LEU A 202 22.15 -1.35 33.73
C LEU A 202 20.79 -1.50 33.03
N SER A 203 20.69 -2.38 32.04
CA SER A 203 19.44 -2.62 31.30
C SER A 203 18.25 -3.01 32.18
N ASN A 204 18.48 -3.62 33.35
CA ASN A 204 17.41 -3.90 34.32
C ASN A 204 16.79 -2.61 34.89
N HIS A 205 17.58 -1.58 35.19
CA HIS A 205 17.12 -0.28 35.68
C HIS A 205 16.34 0.45 34.58
N ALA A 206 16.84 0.42 33.35
CA ALA A 206 16.12 0.96 32.19
C ALA A 206 14.75 0.28 32.00
N LEU A 207 14.70 -1.06 32.08
CA LEU A 207 13.45 -1.81 32.00
C LEU A 207 12.49 -1.45 33.15
N GLN A 208 12.99 -1.34 34.38
CA GLN A 208 12.18 -0.92 35.53
C GLN A 208 11.63 0.49 35.35
N SER A 209 12.43 1.41 34.82
CA SER A 209 11.97 2.78 34.52
C SER A 209 10.86 2.79 33.48
N ALA A 210 10.99 2.00 32.41
CA ALA A 210 9.94 1.83 31.41
C ALA A 210 8.66 1.21 32.02
N VAL A 211 8.78 0.19 32.87
CA VAL A 211 7.62 -0.42 33.55
C VAL A 211 6.89 0.59 34.44
N ARG A 212 7.62 1.44 35.17
CA ARG A 212 7.01 2.53 35.96
C ARG A 212 6.27 3.52 35.06
N PHE A 213 6.89 3.95 33.97
CA PHE A 213 6.23 4.81 32.99
C PHE A 213 4.95 4.18 32.41
N ASP A 214 4.94 2.88 32.13
CA ASP A 214 3.74 2.21 31.61
C ASP A 214 2.61 2.12 32.63
N HIS A 215 2.91 2.09 33.94
CA HIS A 215 1.87 2.20 34.97
C HIS A 215 1.18 3.58 34.91
N ASP A 216 1.95 4.64 34.79
CA ASP A 216 1.41 6.00 34.67
C ASP A 216 0.66 6.19 33.35
N LEU A 217 1.16 5.60 32.26
CA LEU A 217 0.45 5.59 30.98
C LEU A 217 -0.87 4.81 31.07
N ALA A 218 -0.90 3.66 31.75
CA ALA A 218 -2.13 2.90 31.96
C ALA A 218 -3.16 3.70 32.79
N GLU A 219 -2.71 4.44 33.81
CA GLU A 219 -3.57 5.33 34.58
C GLU A 219 -4.09 6.50 33.72
N LEU A 220 -3.24 7.11 32.90
CA LEU A 220 -3.66 8.14 31.95
C LEU A 220 -4.72 7.59 30.98
N GLN A 221 -4.53 6.37 30.48
CA GLN A 221 -5.50 5.69 29.60
C GLN A 221 -6.84 5.45 30.31
N TYR A 222 -6.82 5.05 31.58
CA TYR A 222 -8.03 4.94 32.41
C TYR A 222 -8.77 6.29 32.47
N ASN A 223 -8.06 7.39 32.72
CA ASN A 223 -8.62 8.75 32.77
C ASN A 223 -9.17 9.24 31.42
N LEU A 224 -8.70 8.65 30.31
CA LEU A 224 -9.22 8.88 28.96
C LEU A 224 -10.43 8.01 28.58
N TRP A 225 -10.91 7.18 29.51
CA TRP A 225 -11.98 6.21 29.31
C TRP A 225 -11.68 5.25 28.17
N ILE A 226 -10.43 4.79 28.09
CA ILE A 226 -10.02 3.69 27.25
C ILE A 226 -9.49 2.56 28.12
N GLU A 227 -9.69 1.31 27.70
CA GLU A 227 -9.21 0.14 28.45
C GLU A 227 -7.69 0.26 28.68
N PRO A 228 -7.23 0.33 29.94
CA PRO A 228 -5.82 0.49 30.27
C PRO A 228 -4.98 -0.66 29.74
N MET A 229 -3.77 -0.36 29.29
CA MET A 229 -2.82 -1.39 28.87
C MET A 229 -2.46 -2.34 30.02
N GLN A 230 -2.28 -3.62 29.71
CA GLN A 230 -1.78 -4.58 30.69
C GLN A 230 -0.29 -4.36 30.94
N VAL A 231 0.05 -3.90 32.13
CA VAL A 231 1.44 -3.70 32.55
C VAL A 231 2.02 -5.02 33.07
N LEU A 232 2.96 -5.59 32.34
CA LEU A 232 3.69 -6.79 32.76
C LEU A 232 4.84 -6.42 33.69
N PRO A 233 5.08 -7.18 34.78
CA PRO A 233 6.20 -6.94 35.65
C PRO A 233 7.53 -7.21 34.94
N ALA A 234 8.59 -6.52 35.37
CA ALA A 234 9.94 -6.78 34.89
C ALA A 234 10.34 -8.24 35.19
N ALA A 235 10.93 -8.91 34.19
CA ALA A 235 11.35 -10.29 34.36
C ALA A 235 12.52 -10.40 35.35
N ARG A 236 12.51 -11.42 36.23
CA ARG A 236 13.57 -11.65 37.23
C ARG A 236 14.81 -12.37 36.66
N ARG A 237 15.14 -12.15 35.39
CA ARG A 237 16.32 -12.73 34.73
C ARG A 237 17.31 -11.64 34.35
N LYS A 238 18.48 -12.03 33.82
CA LYS A 238 19.38 -11.08 33.17
C LYS A 238 18.62 -10.39 32.02
N ILE A 239 18.45 -9.08 32.14
CA ILE A 239 17.77 -8.23 31.16
C ILE A 239 18.79 -7.80 30.11
N SER A 240 18.44 -7.97 28.84
CA SER A 240 19.24 -7.47 27.72
C SER A 240 18.68 -6.13 27.20
N PRO A 241 19.45 -5.37 26.39
CA PRO A 241 18.92 -4.20 25.70
C PRO A 241 17.70 -4.51 24.83
N THR A 242 17.64 -5.70 24.22
CA THR A 242 16.46 -6.17 23.46
C THR A 242 15.19 -6.18 24.30
N ASP A 243 15.28 -6.63 25.56
CA ASP A 243 14.12 -6.66 26.46
C ASP A 243 13.59 -5.24 26.75
N VAL A 244 14.49 -4.25 26.86
CA VAL A 244 14.13 -2.84 27.04
C VAL A 244 13.53 -2.26 25.75
N TYR A 245 14.16 -2.52 24.61
CA TYR A 245 13.70 -2.08 23.29
C TYR A 245 12.27 -2.55 22.99
N ASP A 246 12.01 -3.85 23.19
CA ASP A 246 10.69 -4.43 23.02
C ASP A 246 9.65 -3.80 23.94
N ARG A 247 10.05 -3.43 25.16
CA ARG A 247 9.16 -2.74 26.08
C ARG A 247 8.78 -1.37 25.55
N LEU A 248 9.77 -0.57 25.14
CA LEU A 248 9.56 0.77 24.58
C LEU A 248 8.74 0.74 23.29
N LEU A 249 8.87 -0.28 22.44
CA LEU A 249 8.00 -0.44 21.27
C LEU A 249 6.52 -0.62 21.68
N ASN A 250 6.25 -1.41 22.71
CA ASN A 250 4.88 -1.54 23.22
C ASN A 250 4.38 -0.21 23.81
N THR A 251 5.23 0.49 24.56
CA THR A 251 4.94 1.83 25.08
C THR A 251 4.59 2.81 23.96
N LEU A 252 5.33 2.81 22.84
CA LEU A 252 5.01 3.64 21.67
C LEU A 252 3.64 3.28 21.06
N ALA A 253 3.32 1.99 20.90
CA ALA A 253 2.02 1.58 20.39
C ALA A 253 0.86 2.06 21.29
N GLU A 254 1.07 2.10 22.61
CA GLU A 254 0.10 2.59 23.58
C GLU A 254 0.01 4.13 23.62
N LEU A 255 1.13 4.84 23.45
CA LEU A 255 1.14 6.29 23.25
C LEU A 255 0.40 6.69 21.97
N GLN A 256 0.54 5.94 20.88
CA GLN A 256 -0.21 6.20 19.65
C GLN A 256 -1.72 6.00 19.83
N ARG A 257 -2.13 4.98 20.59
CA ARG A 257 -3.54 4.80 20.98
C ARG A 257 -4.06 5.97 21.81
N THR A 258 -3.26 6.47 22.75
CA THR A 258 -3.57 7.66 23.56
C THR A 258 -3.72 8.91 22.69
N LYS A 259 -2.81 9.14 21.74
CA LYS A 259 -2.89 10.25 20.77
C LYS A 259 -4.14 10.17 19.91
N TYR A 260 -4.45 8.99 19.38
CA TYR A 260 -5.67 8.75 18.61
C TYR A 260 -6.93 9.13 19.41
N ARG A 261 -7.00 8.70 20.68
CA ARG A 261 -8.13 9.03 21.56
C ARG A 261 -8.29 10.54 21.76
N LEU A 262 -7.18 11.27 21.82
CA LEU A 262 -7.16 12.72 21.94
C LEU A 262 -7.40 13.46 20.63
N GLY A 263 -7.53 12.77 19.49
CA GLY A 263 -7.70 13.42 18.19
C GLY A 263 -6.38 13.98 17.62
N LEU A 264 -5.24 13.44 18.06
CA LEU A 264 -3.92 13.95 17.72
C LEU A 264 -3.23 13.09 16.66
N GLU A 265 -2.67 13.75 15.65
CA GLU A 265 -1.87 13.13 14.61
C GLU A 265 -0.54 13.84 14.47
N ARG A 266 0.55 13.15 14.81
CA ARG A 266 1.91 13.59 14.57
C ARG A 266 2.84 12.40 14.57
N ASN A 267 3.73 12.30 13.60
CA ASN A 267 4.78 11.30 13.60
C ASN A 267 6.11 11.95 13.96
N PHE A 268 6.97 11.17 14.61
CA PHE A 268 8.33 11.55 14.94
C PHE A 268 9.25 10.56 14.26
N ASP A 269 10.25 11.09 13.59
CA ASP A 269 11.33 10.30 13.01
C ASP A 269 12.17 9.66 14.11
N SER A 270 12.86 8.59 13.77
CA SER A 270 13.84 8.02 14.68
C SER A 270 15.06 8.95 14.74
N PRO A 271 15.53 9.34 15.93
CA PRO A 271 16.72 10.17 16.04
C PRO A 271 17.95 9.41 15.51
N LEU A 272 18.95 10.16 15.08
CA LEU A 272 20.23 9.59 14.65
C LEU A 272 20.88 8.82 15.81
N LEU A 273 21.53 7.70 15.49
CA LEU A 273 22.20 6.88 16.50
C LEU A 273 23.42 7.60 17.08
N ASP A 274 23.38 7.89 18.37
CA ASP A 274 24.52 8.36 19.14
C ASP A 274 25.20 7.19 19.86
N LEU A 275 26.38 6.81 19.38
CA LEU A 275 27.12 5.64 19.85
C LEU A 275 27.65 5.76 21.28
N GLN A 276 27.62 6.96 21.88
CA GLN A 276 28.09 7.20 23.25
C GLN A 276 27.00 6.93 24.29
N ARG A 277 25.77 6.66 23.85
CA ARG A 277 24.61 6.55 24.74
C ARG A 277 24.57 5.22 25.48
N THR A 278 24.18 5.30 26.75
CA THR A 278 24.21 4.18 27.70
C THR A 278 22.82 3.93 28.30
N PRO A 279 22.64 2.87 29.10
CA PRO A 279 21.41 2.67 29.86
C PRO A 279 21.07 3.82 30.82
N ASP A 280 22.05 4.63 31.24
CA ASP A 280 21.85 5.80 32.11
C ASP A 280 20.95 6.83 31.43
N ASP A 281 21.23 7.11 30.16
CA ASP A 281 20.46 8.04 29.33
C ASP A 281 19.02 7.55 29.11
N VAL A 282 18.85 6.24 28.94
CA VAL A 282 17.52 5.62 28.80
C VAL A 282 16.71 5.79 30.09
N VAL A 283 17.33 5.54 31.25
CA VAL A 283 16.68 5.74 32.55
C VAL A 283 16.27 7.21 32.71
N TYR A 284 17.17 8.14 32.40
CA TYR A 284 16.91 9.59 32.43
C TYR A 284 15.71 9.96 31.54
N ASN A 285 15.70 9.51 30.28
CA ASN A 285 14.62 9.79 29.34
C ASN A 285 13.26 9.27 29.82
N MET A 286 13.23 8.06 30.39
CA MET A 286 11.98 7.48 30.90
C MET A 286 11.48 8.20 32.16
N GLU A 287 12.37 8.62 33.06
CA GLU A 287 11.98 9.41 34.24
C GLU A 287 11.53 10.83 33.86
N LEU A 288 12.17 11.44 32.86
CA LEU A 288 11.75 12.73 32.32
C LEU A 288 10.40 12.62 31.62
N ALA A 289 10.18 11.58 30.81
CA ALA A 289 8.90 11.29 30.19
C ALA A 289 7.80 11.10 31.24
N GLN A 290 8.09 10.40 32.34
CA GLN A 290 7.16 10.22 33.45
C GLN A 290 6.72 11.58 34.05
N ARG A 291 7.68 12.49 34.32
CA ARG A 291 7.39 13.83 34.87
C ARG A 291 6.67 14.75 33.87
N LEU A 292 6.90 14.55 32.57
CA LEU A 292 6.28 15.36 31.51
C LEU A 292 4.86 14.89 31.16
N LEU A 293 4.51 13.64 31.45
CA LEU A 293 3.22 13.06 31.11
C LEU A 293 2.08 13.93 31.67
N PRO A 294 1.16 14.43 30.83
CA PRO A 294 0.13 15.35 31.31
C PRO A 294 -0.83 14.62 32.25
N ASP A 295 -1.18 15.26 33.36
CA ASP A 295 -2.29 14.79 34.18
C ASP A 295 -3.61 15.08 33.47
N LEU A 296 -4.33 14.03 33.10
CA LEU A 296 -5.63 14.09 32.44
C LEU A 296 -6.79 13.79 33.40
N ARG A 297 -6.54 13.85 34.72
CA ARG A 297 -7.59 13.80 35.74
C ARG A 297 -8.36 15.13 35.73
N GLY A 298 -9.63 15.08 35.36
CA GLY A 298 -10.54 16.23 35.42
C GLY A 298 -11.15 16.62 34.07
N ASN A 299 -11.88 17.74 34.08
CA ASN A 299 -12.64 18.21 32.92
C ASN A 299 -11.81 19.04 31.94
N GLU A 300 -10.61 19.49 32.34
CA GLU A 300 -9.73 20.35 31.54
C GLU A 300 -8.79 19.54 30.63
N ARG A 301 -9.36 18.79 29.69
CA ARG A 301 -8.57 18.10 28.66
C ARG A 301 -8.95 18.59 27.28
N LEU A 302 -7.94 18.81 26.45
CA LEU A 302 -8.13 19.20 25.06
C LEU A 302 -8.25 17.93 24.24
N GLN A 303 -9.48 17.65 23.80
CA GLN A 303 -9.78 16.54 22.91
C GLN A 303 -10.24 17.10 21.57
N PHE A 304 -9.48 16.82 20.53
CA PHE A 304 -9.81 17.20 19.16
C PHE A 304 -10.86 16.23 18.60
N ALA A 305 -11.68 16.71 17.66
CA ALA A 305 -12.72 15.89 17.06
C ALA A 305 -12.09 14.73 16.29
N SER A 306 -12.40 13.48 16.66
CA SER A 306 -11.82 12.29 16.01
C SER A 306 -12.09 12.22 14.51
N GLN A 307 -13.13 12.92 14.03
CA GLN A 307 -13.45 13.04 12.61
C GLN A 307 -12.32 13.67 11.79
N THR A 308 -11.49 14.53 12.39
CA THR A 308 -10.35 15.15 11.70
C THR A 308 -9.24 14.16 11.42
N LEU A 309 -9.22 13.02 12.10
CA LEU A 309 -8.26 11.94 11.87
C LEU A 309 -8.61 11.07 10.66
N HIS A 310 -9.89 11.02 10.30
CA HIS A 310 -10.32 10.32 9.10
C HIS A 310 -9.90 11.10 7.87
N LYS A 311 -9.20 10.41 6.97
CA LYS A 311 -8.77 11.01 5.72
C LYS A 311 -9.95 11.15 4.76
N ARG A 312 -9.89 12.23 3.98
CA ARG A 312 -10.85 12.58 2.95
C ARG A 312 -10.11 12.71 1.62
N PRO A 313 -10.80 12.66 0.46
CA PRO A 313 -10.15 12.78 -0.84
C PRO A 313 -9.22 14.01 -0.97
N GLU A 314 -9.57 15.14 -0.36
CA GLU A 314 -8.75 16.36 -0.33
C GLU A 314 -7.39 16.15 0.35
N HIS A 315 -7.31 15.34 1.41
CA HIS A 315 -6.03 15.04 2.06
C HIS A 315 -5.13 14.19 1.15
N VAL A 316 -5.72 13.24 0.41
CA VAL A 316 -4.99 12.45 -0.59
C VAL A 316 -4.53 13.35 -1.74
N TYR A 317 -5.42 14.21 -2.24
CA TYR A 317 -5.12 15.17 -3.30
C TYR A 317 -3.93 16.07 -2.93
N ALA A 318 -3.87 16.53 -1.68
CA ALA A 318 -2.78 17.36 -1.16
C ALA A 318 -1.42 16.66 -1.29
N VAL A 319 -1.30 15.44 -0.79
CA VAL A 319 -0.06 14.66 -0.81
C VAL A 319 0.37 14.36 -2.25
N VAL A 320 -0.56 13.94 -3.10
CA VAL A 320 -0.24 13.64 -4.51
C VAL A 320 0.15 14.90 -5.27
N SER A 321 -0.46 16.04 -4.94
CA SER A 321 -0.10 17.33 -5.53
C SER A 321 1.29 17.80 -5.10
N HIS A 322 1.66 17.58 -3.83
CA HIS A 322 3.01 17.80 -3.34
C HIS A 322 4.02 16.97 -4.13
N ALA A 323 3.83 15.65 -4.18
CA ALA A 323 4.70 14.73 -4.93
C ALA A 323 4.82 15.11 -6.43
N LEU A 324 3.75 15.62 -7.03
CA LEU A 324 3.77 16.14 -8.41
C LEU A 324 4.65 17.37 -8.56
N VAL A 325 4.59 18.32 -7.63
CA VAL A 325 5.45 19.51 -7.65
C VAL A 325 6.92 19.09 -7.55
N GLU A 326 7.25 18.18 -6.64
CA GLU A 326 8.61 17.68 -6.47
C GLU A 326 9.11 16.93 -7.72
N LEU A 327 8.28 16.07 -8.32
CA LEU A 327 8.66 15.35 -9.54
C LEU A 327 8.87 16.30 -10.72
N ASN A 328 8.12 17.40 -10.82
CA ASN A 328 8.35 18.42 -11.85
C ASN A 328 9.67 19.16 -11.62
N GLN A 329 10.04 19.46 -10.37
CA GLN A 329 11.35 20.02 -10.06
C GLN A 329 12.46 19.03 -10.41
N TYR A 330 12.30 17.76 -10.07
CA TYR A 330 13.20 16.67 -10.48
C TYR A 330 13.35 16.58 -12.00
N GLN A 331 12.24 16.68 -12.74
CA GLN A 331 12.23 16.73 -14.19
C GLN A 331 13.07 17.89 -14.75
N GLN A 332 12.87 19.09 -14.21
CA GLN A 332 13.59 20.29 -14.63
C GLN A 332 15.09 20.15 -14.38
N GLN A 333 15.48 19.65 -13.19
CA GLN A 333 16.89 19.42 -12.86
C GLN A 333 17.55 18.35 -13.74
N ARG A 334 16.77 17.37 -14.21
CA ARG A 334 17.22 16.39 -15.22
C ARG A 334 17.30 16.95 -16.64
N GLY A 335 16.87 18.19 -16.87
CA GLY A 335 16.86 18.83 -18.19
C GLY A 335 15.83 18.23 -19.16
N ILE A 336 14.80 17.56 -18.65
CA ILE A 336 13.78 16.90 -19.48
C ILE A 336 12.68 17.92 -19.81
N VAL A 337 12.64 18.39 -21.05
CA VAL A 337 11.70 19.44 -21.51
C VAL A 337 10.34 18.87 -21.95
N ALA A 338 10.25 17.56 -22.20
CA ALA A 338 9.01 16.93 -22.66
C ALA A 338 7.86 17.12 -21.64
N LEU A 339 6.63 17.30 -22.11
CA LEU A 339 5.48 17.45 -21.22
C LEU A 339 4.84 16.08 -20.93
N PRO A 340 4.37 15.83 -19.69
CA PRO A 340 3.60 14.64 -19.37
C PRO A 340 2.28 14.60 -20.17
N GLU A 341 1.76 13.39 -20.40
CA GLU A 341 0.47 13.19 -21.07
C GLU A 341 -0.68 13.79 -20.24
N ALA A 342 -1.57 14.55 -20.87
CA ALA A 342 -2.73 15.10 -20.18
C ALA A 342 -3.69 13.96 -19.76
N VAL A 343 -4.09 13.95 -18.49
CA VAL A 343 -5.06 12.97 -17.97
C VAL A 343 -6.43 13.64 -17.85
N GLY A 344 -7.42 13.06 -18.52
CA GLY A 344 -8.79 13.54 -18.46
C GLY A 344 -9.48 13.20 -17.15
N LEU A 345 -10.43 14.03 -16.73
CA LEU A 345 -11.29 13.76 -15.57
C LEU A 345 -12.28 12.64 -15.91
N ILE A 346 -12.36 11.62 -15.05
CA ILE A 346 -13.37 10.56 -15.11
C ILE A 346 -14.31 10.77 -13.95
N GLU A 347 -15.58 11.07 -14.22
CA GLU A 347 -16.57 11.39 -13.19
C GLU A 347 -17.04 10.14 -12.42
N LEU A 348 -17.63 10.37 -11.24
CA LEU A 348 -18.29 9.35 -10.42
C LEU A 348 -17.38 8.19 -9.96
N LEU A 349 -16.09 8.46 -9.79
CA LEU A 349 -15.18 7.46 -9.25
C LEU A 349 -15.33 7.34 -7.73
N GLU A 350 -15.11 6.12 -7.26
CA GLU A 350 -15.05 5.75 -5.83
C GLU A 350 -13.59 5.55 -5.36
N PRO A 351 -13.31 5.58 -4.04
CA PRO A 351 -11.96 5.39 -3.49
C PRO A 351 -11.23 4.12 -3.97
N ARG A 352 -11.95 3.04 -4.26
CA ARG A 352 -11.37 1.79 -4.79
C ARG A 352 -10.67 1.97 -6.14
N HIS A 353 -11.20 2.84 -7.02
CA HIS A 353 -10.57 3.14 -8.31
C HIS A 353 -9.31 3.97 -8.12
N VAL A 354 -9.36 4.92 -7.17
CA VAL A 354 -8.19 5.74 -6.80
C VAL A 354 -7.09 4.86 -6.22
N TYR A 355 -7.43 3.90 -5.35
CA TYR A 355 -6.46 2.93 -4.81
C TYR A 355 -5.81 2.08 -5.89
N PHE A 356 -6.61 1.56 -6.83
CA PHE A 356 -6.05 0.83 -7.98
C PHE A 356 -5.09 1.69 -8.79
N LYS A 357 -5.45 2.96 -9.04
CA LYS A 357 -4.57 3.89 -9.74
C LYS A 357 -3.29 4.17 -8.96
N ALA A 358 -3.39 4.29 -7.63
CA ALA A 358 -2.22 4.44 -6.77
C ALA A 358 -1.29 3.22 -6.86
N LEU A 359 -1.83 1.99 -6.89
CA LEU A 359 -1.01 0.78 -7.10
C LEU A 359 -0.31 0.77 -8.46
N ASP A 360 -0.99 1.18 -9.53
CA ASP A 360 -0.39 1.31 -10.86
C ASP A 360 0.77 2.32 -10.87
N VAL A 361 0.60 3.47 -10.20
CA VAL A 361 1.65 4.48 -10.10
C VAL A 361 2.82 3.98 -9.24
N MET A 362 2.54 3.25 -8.15
CA MET A 362 3.56 2.61 -7.33
C MET A 362 4.34 1.53 -8.11
N GLU A 363 3.68 0.81 -9.01
CA GLU A 363 4.35 -0.13 -9.92
C GLU A 363 5.27 0.58 -10.91
N GLN A 364 4.83 1.70 -11.48
CA GLN A 364 5.66 2.54 -12.34
C GLN A 364 6.88 3.09 -11.57
N LEU A 365 6.69 3.52 -10.32
CA LEU A 365 7.79 3.95 -9.45
C LEU A 365 8.74 2.79 -9.13
N SER A 366 8.22 1.59 -8.84
CA SER A 366 9.03 0.39 -8.61
C SER A 366 9.93 0.07 -9.81
N GLN A 367 9.39 0.19 -11.02
CA GLN A 367 10.16 0.03 -12.26
C GLN A 367 11.22 1.12 -12.44
N MET A 368 10.89 2.38 -12.12
CA MET A 368 11.85 3.49 -12.17
C MET A 368 12.99 3.25 -11.16
N ARG A 369 12.69 2.78 -9.96
CA ARG A 369 13.70 2.42 -8.95
C ARG A 369 14.64 1.32 -9.42
N GLU A 370 14.11 0.29 -10.08
CA GLU A 370 14.92 -0.77 -10.69
C GLU A 370 15.92 -0.19 -11.71
N GLN A 371 15.50 0.77 -12.54
CA GLN A 371 16.39 1.48 -13.48
C GLN A 371 17.49 2.29 -12.76
N HIS A 372 17.25 2.71 -11.53
CA HIS A 372 18.20 3.43 -10.67
C HIS A 372 19.00 2.51 -9.72
N ASN A 373 18.94 1.18 -9.92
CA ASN A 373 19.60 0.18 -9.07
C ASN A 373 19.18 0.28 -7.59
N MET A 374 17.91 0.60 -7.34
CA MET A 374 17.31 0.66 -5.98
C MET A 374 16.38 -0.53 -5.69
N GLY A 375 16.43 -1.56 -6.54
CA GLY A 375 15.59 -2.75 -6.47
C GLY A 375 14.09 -2.49 -6.66
N ARG A 376 13.32 -3.57 -6.75
CA ARG A 376 11.85 -3.52 -6.80
C ARG A 376 11.26 -3.28 -5.42
N LEU A 377 10.05 -2.74 -5.39
CA LEU A 377 9.21 -2.58 -4.21
C LEU A 377 8.22 -3.74 -4.07
N ALA A 378 7.97 -4.20 -2.84
CA ALA A 378 6.83 -5.08 -2.59
C ALA A 378 5.53 -4.24 -2.58
N LEU A 379 4.69 -4.46 -3.59
CA LEU A 379 3.39 -3.80 -3.70
C LEU A 379 2.33 -4.61 -2.97
N PRO A 380 1.38 -3.95 -2.28
CA PRO A 380 0.26 -4.67 -1.68
C PRO A 380 -0.69 -5.14 -2.79
N ASP A 381 -1.30 -6.29 -2.57
CA ASP A 381 -2.40 -6.75 -3.41
C ASP A 381 -3.60 -5.82 -3.29
N PHE A 382 -4.41 -5.79 -4.35
CA PHE A 382 -5.68 -5.07 -4.30
C PHE A 382 -6.60 -5.78 -3.29
N PRO A 383 -6.98 -5.10 -2.19
CA PRO A 383 -7.75 -5.76 -1.15
C PRO A 383 -9.15 -6.03 -1.67
N GLN A 384 -9.73 -7.15 -1.21
CA GLN A 384 -11.07 -7.50 -1.62
C GLN A 384 -12.08 -6.58 -0.95
N ARG A 385 -11.91 -6.20 0.32
CA ARG A 385 -12.82 -5.30 1.06
C ARG A 385 -13.00 -3.89 0.46
N ALA A 386 -14.01 -3.19 0.97
CA ALA A 386 -14.23 -1.78 0.65
C ALA A 386 -12.99 -0.93 0.98
N ILE A 387 -12.63 -0.05 0.04
CA ILE A 387 -11.52 0.86 0.19
C ILE A 387 -11.97 2.16 0.84
N THR A 388 -11.23 2.63 1.85
CA THR A 388 -11.43 3.94 2.47
C THR A 388 -10.40 4.97 1.96
N PRO A 389 -10.69 6.28 2.05
CA PRO A 389 -9.69 7.30 1.74
C PRO A 389 -8.43 7.21 2.62
N ASP A 390 -8.53 6.70 3.85
CA ASP A 390 -7.37 6.45 4.72
C ASP A 390 -6.35 5.51 4.06
N GLN A 391 -6.82 4.45 3.40
CA GLN A 391 -5.93 3.49 2.72
C GLN A 391 -5.29 4.09 1.48
N VAL A 392 -6.01 4.96 0.76
CA VAL A 392 -5.45 5.70 -0.38
C VAL A 392 -4.41 6.72 0.11
N TYR A 393 -4.69 7.38 1.23
CA TYR A 393 -3.77 8.31 1.87
C TYR A 393 -2.48 7.61 2.32
N ASP A 394 -2.57 6.42 2.92
CA ASP A 394 -1.39 5.65 3.32
C ASP A 394 -0.51 5.28 2.10
N LEU A 395 -1.12 4.96 0.95
CA LEU A 395 -0.36 4.75 -0.30
C LEU A 395 0.27 6.04 -0.82
N ALA A 396 -0.41 7.18 -0.70
CA ALA A 396 0.14 8.47 -1.09
C ALA A 396 1.35 8.85 -0.23
N ILE A 397 1.27 8.66 1.09
CA ILE A 397 2.40 8.89 1.99
C ILE A 397 3.56 7.93 1.67
N ARG A 398 3.26 6.64 1.41
CA ARG A 398 4.31 5.70 1.01
C ARG A 398 5.02 6.16 -0.26
N LEU A 399 4.26 6.56 -1.28
CA LEU A 399 4.79 7.06 -2.55
C LEU A 399 5.72 8.26 -2.34
N ASP A 400 5.28 9.25 -1.56
CA ASP A 400 6.03 10.47 -1.26
C ASP A 400 7.39 10.16 -0.64
N VAL A 401 7.44 9.27 0.37
CA VAL A 401 8.72 8.86 0.98
C VAL A 401 9.56 8.00 0.02
N GLU A 402 8.96 7.19 -0.85
CA GLU A 402 9.72 6.43 -1.87
C GLU A 402 10.33 7.37 -2.94
N LEU A 403 9.68 8.49 -3.26
CA LEU A 403 10.21 9.54 -4.11
C LEU A 403 11.36 10.28 -3.43
N GLU A 404 11.25 10.61 -2.14
CA GLU A 404 12.34 11.18 -1.36
C GLU A 404 13.63 10.32 -1.44
N LEU A 405 13.50 9.00 -1.29
CA LEU A 405 14.63 8.07 -1.43
C LEU A 405 15.24 8.12 -2.84
N LEU A 406 14.40 8.24 -3.87
CA LEU A 406 14.82 8.35 -5.26
C LEU A 406 15.56 9.67 -5.52
N TYR A 407 15.07 10.79 -4.97
CA TYR A 407 15.71 12.11 -5.09
C TYR A 407 17.07 12.13 -4.41
N ARG A 408 17.18 11.60 -3.19
CA ARG A 408 18.47 11.45 -2.50
C ARG A 408 19.46 10.62 -3.31
N LYS A 409 19.00 9.52 -3.92
CA LYS A 409 19.83 8.71 -4.83
C LYS A 409 20.29 9.50 -6.06
N GLY A 410 19.49 10.47 -6.51
CA GLY A 410 19.80 11.42 -7.58
C GLY A 410 20.70 12.59 -7.17
N GLY A 411 21.12 12.70 -5.90
CA GLY A 411 21.93 13.81 -5.40
C GLY A 411 21.13 15.04 -4.97
N MET A 412 19.82 14.90 -4.75
CA MET A 412 18.90 15.98 -4.40
C MET A 412 18.48 15.86 -2.93
N GLU A 413 19.42 16.17 -2.02
CA GLU A 413 19.21 16.01 -0.57
C GLU A 413 18.26 17.05 0.04
N GLU A 414 17.99 18.14 -0.66
CA GLU A 414 17.13 19.24 -0.21
C GLU A 414 15.64 18.88 -0.18
N PHE A 415 15.24 17.80 -0.87
CA PHE A 415 13.85 17.35 -0.90
C PHE A 415 13.46 16.71 0.43
N GLN A 416 12.41 17.24 1.04
CA GLN A 416 11.87 16.80 2.32
C GLN A 416 10.49 16.19 2.08
N SER A 417 10.23 14.99 2.62
CA SER A 417 8.91 14.39 2.49
C SER A 417 7.83 15.24 3.14
N TYR A 418 6.62 15.13 2.62
CA TYR A 418 5.40 15.72 3.17
C TYR A 418 5.22 15.41 4.66
N THR A 419 5.67 14.25 5.13
CA THR A 419 5.60 13.85 6.54
C THR A 419 6.57 14.60 7.46
N SER A 420 7.73 14.99 6.95
CA SER A 420 8.72 15.76 7.73
C SER A 420 8.25 17.20 7.96
N GLU A 421 7.45 17.73 7.03
CA GLU A 421 6.87 19.07 7.09
C GLU A 421 5.39 19.09 7.52
N LEU A 422 4.92 18.23 8.42
CA LEU A 422 3.49 18.22 8.82
C LEU A 422 2.95 19.58 9.34
N GLY A 423 3.83 20.50 9.74
CA GLY A 423 3.47 21.91 9.98
C GLY A 423 3.12 22.73 8.72
N HIS A 424 3.68 22.39 7.55
CA HIS A 424 3.30 22.90 6.24
C HIS A 424 2.07 22.20 5.65
N ALA A 425 1.91 20.89 5.89
CA ALA A 425 0.71 20.15 5.48
C ALA A 425 -0.58 20.80 6.00
N GLN A 426 -0.59 21.31 7.23
CA GLN A 426 -1.74 22.06 7.77
C GLN A 426 -1.98 23.41 7.08
N ARG A 427 -0.95 24.08 6.57
CA ARG A 427 -1.12 25.30 5.75
C ARG A 427 -1.68 24.95 4.37
N VAL A 428 -1.13 23.92 3.73
CA VAL A 428 -1.65 23.42 2.43
C VAL A 428 -3.09 22.94 2.57
N ILE A 429 -3.43 22.26 3.67
CA ILE A 429 -4.82 21.86 3.98
C ILE A 429 -5.71 23.07 4.29
N GLY A 430 -5.19 24.10 4.96
CA GLY A 430 -5.91 25.36 5.19
C GLY A 430 -6.28 26.08 3.89
N GLU A 431 -5.50 25.90 2.84
CA GLU A 431 -5.78 26.40 1.49
C GLU A 431 -6.73 25.49 0.69
N LEU A 432 -6.90 24.22 1.11
CA LEU A 432 -7.87 23.29 0.53
C LEU A 432 -9.29 23.55 1.09
N THR A 433 -9.83 24.74 0.83
CA THR A 433 -11.24 25.04 1.13
C THR A 433 -12.20 24.27 0.22
N THR A 434 -11.73 23.80 -0.91
CA THR A 434 -12.53 23.08 -1.91
C THR A 434 -12.57 21.58 -1.60
N SER A 435 -13.75 21.04 -1.33
CA SER A 435 -13.98 19.59 -1.26
C SER A 435 -13.52 18.93 -2.55
N ARG A 436 -12.74 17.84 -2.45
CA ARG A 436 -12.31 17.07 -3.61
C ARG A 436 -13.11 15.78 -3.74
N THR A 437 -13.32 15.36 -4.97
CA THR A 437 -13.95 14.10 -5.32
C THR A 437 -12.89 13.01 -5.56
N PRO A 438 -13.21 11.72 -5.41
CA PRO A 438 -12.27 10.66 -5.77
C PRO A 438 -11.85 10.72 -7.26
N SER A 439 -12.71 11.27 -8.14
CA SER A 439 -12.39 11.52 -9.54
C SER A 439 -11.21 12.46 -9.74
N GLU A 440 -11.19 13.59 -9.02
CA GLU A 440 -10.07 14.55 -9.08
C GLU A 440 -8.79 13.93 -8.51
N VAL A 441 -8.91 13.14 -7.43
CA VAL A 441 -7.76 12.42 -6.87
C VAL A 441 -7.21 11.39 -7.86
N TYR A 442 -8.08 10.64 -8.54
CA TYR A 442 -7.69 9.70 -9.59
C TYR A 442 -6.95 10.40 -10.73
N GLN A 443 -7.49 11.52 -11.22
CA GLN A 443 -6.86 12.33 -12.26
C GLN A 443 -5.45 12.76 -11.82
N ARG A 444 -5.31 13.26 -10.58
CA ARG A 444 -4.03 13.70 -10.03
C ARG A 444 -3.00 12.57 -9.94
N TRP A 445 -3.42 11.38 -9.51
CA TRP A 445 -2.57 10.18 -9.59
C TRP A 445 -2.19 9.83 -11.04
N GLY A 446 -3.11 10.00 -11.99
CA GLY A 446 -2.83 9.81 -13.41
C GLY A 446 -1.75 10.73 -13.94
N GLU A 447 -1.84 12.03 -13.61
CA GLU A 447 -0.81 13.02 -13.95
C GLU A 447 0.54 12.61 -13.37
N LEU A 448 0.57 12.22 -12.10
CA LEU A 448 1.79 11.74 -11.45
C LEU A 448 2.39 10.52 -12.15
N GLY A 449 1.57 9.51 -12.46
CA GLY A 449 2.00 8.33 -13.21
C GLY A 449 2.54 8.67 -14.60
N SER A 450 1.89 9.60 -15.31
CA SER A 450 2.35 10.06 -16.62
C SER A 450 3.74 10.71 -16.54
N LEU A 451 4.01 11.46 -15.47
CA LEU A 451 5.30 12.09 -15.23
C LEU A 451 6.38 11.06 -14.83
N ILE A 452 6.07 10.09 -13.98
CA ILE A 452 6.99 8.98 -13.65
C ILE A 452 7.37 8.18 -14.92
N ARG A 453 6.39 7.90 -15.80
CA ARG A 453 6.66 7.22 -17.08
C ARG A 453 7.57 8.04 -18.00
N LEU A 454 7.34 9.35 -18.07
CA LEU A 454 8.19 10.26 -18.82
C LEU A 454 9.63 10.23 -18.29
N LEU A 455 9.80 10.35 -16.97
CA LEU A 455 11.11 10.37 -16.30
C LEU A 455 11.86 9.04 -16.40
N SER A 456 11.14 7.92 -16.43
CA SER A 456 11.71 6.58 -16.63
C SER A 456 12.06 6.28 -18.09
N GLY A 457 11.77 7.20 -19.02
CA GLY A 457 11.96 7.00 -20.46
C GLY A 457 11.07 5.90 -21.05
N ARG A 458 10.06 5.44 -20.30
CA ARG A 458 9.14 4.40 -20.75
C ARG A 458 7.91 5.08 -21.33
N SER A 459 7.75 5.05 -22.65
CA SER A 459 6.40 5.17 -23.22
C SER A 459 5.56 4.03 -22.63
N ALA A 460 4.28 4.25 -22.29
CA ALA A 460 3.37 3.12 -22.03
C ALA A 460 3.63 2.07 -23.12
N LYS A 461 3.91 0.81 -22.79
CA LYS A 461 4.20 -0.19 -23.84
C LYS A 461 2.91 -0.94 -24.17
N ALA A 462 2.79 -1.47 -25.39
CA ALA A 462 1.71 -2.40 -25.73
C ALA A 462 1.65 -3.58 -24.72
N ALA A 463 2.79 -3.92 -24.12
CA ALA A 463 2.91 -4.88 -23.04
C ALA A 463 2.00 -4.57 -21.82
N ASP A 464 1.90 -3.31 -21.38
CA ASP A 464 1.09 -2.96 -20.20
C ASP A 464 -0.41 -3.11 -20.49
N ILE A 465 -0.84 -2.70 -21.68
CA ILE A 465 -2.23 -2.88 -22.13
C ILE A 465 -2.54 -4.38 -22.24
N ASN A 466 -1.65 -5.17 -22.84
CA ASN A 466 -1.82 -6.62 -22.97
C ASN A 466 -1.88 -7.32 -21.61
N ARG A 467 -1.02 -6.92 -20.65
CA ARG A 467 -1.06 -7.47 -19.30
C ARG A 467 -2.39 -7.19 -18.61
N ARG A 468 -2.90 -5.96 -18.70
CA ARG A 468 -4.22 -5.61 -18.13
C ARG A 468 -5.38 -6.33 -18.81
N LEU A 469 -5.33 -6.49 -20.13
CA LEU A 469 -6.33 -7.25 -20.87
C LEU A 469 -6.35 -8.72 -20.46
N ARG A 470 -5.17 -9.35 -20.30
CA ARG A 470 -5.07 -10.74 -19.82
C ARG A 470 -5.61 -10.89 -18.41
N LEU A 471 -5.27 -9.96 -17.51
CA LEU A 471 -5.84 -9.95 -16.17
C LEU A 471 -7.36 -9.82 -16.21
N LEU A 472 -7.90 -8.92 -17.05
CA LEU A 472 -9.34 -8.69 -17.14
C LEU A 472 -10.06 -9.93 -17.67
N GLN A 473 -9.47 -10.59 -18.66
CA GLN A 473 -9.97 -11.84 -19.20
C GLN A 473 -9.96 -12.96 -18.17
N ALA A 474 -8.85 -13.18 -17.46
CA ALA A 474 -8.77 -14.19 -16.40
C ALA A 474 -9.78 -13.90 -15.26
N GLU A 475 -10.02 -12.62 -14.97
CA GLU A 475 -11.06 -12.21 -14.04
C GLU A 475 -12.47 -12.56 -14.53
N LEU A 476 -12.74 -12.30 -15.81
CA LEU A 476 -14.02 -12.61 -16.47
C LEU A 476 -14.32 -14.10 -16.55
N GLU A 477 -13.32 -14.92 -16.91
CA GLU A 477 -13.44 -16.38 -17.01
C GLU A 477 -13.80 -17.02 -15.67
N LEU A 478 -13.25 -16.50 -14.56
CA LEU A 478 -13.61 -16.96 -13.22
C LEU A 478 -15.05 -16.58 -12.83
N ILE A 479 -15.47 -15.35 -13.12
CA ILE A 479 -16.85 -14.90 -12.85
C ILE A 479 -17.82 -15.76 -13.64
N SER A 480 -17.52 -16.04 -14.90
CA SER A 480 -18.37 -16.85 -15.75
C SER A 480 -18.43 -18.31 -15.27
N ALA A 481 -17.29 -18.89 -14.90
CA ALA A 481 -17.20 -20.25 -14.37
C ALA A 481 -18.02 -20.42 -13.08
N ALA A 482 -17.89 -19.49 -12.13
CA ALA A 482 -18.64 -19.54 -10.87
C ALA A 482 -20.16 -19.36 -11.04
N ARG A 483 -20.58 -18.71 -12.12
CA ARG A 483 -22.00 -18.49 -12.45
C ARG A 483 -22.58 -19.57 -13.36
N GLY A 484 -21.77 -20.52 -13.83
CA GLY A 484 -22.19 -21.48 -14.86
C GLY A 484 -22.58 -20.82 -16.19
N VAL A 485 -22.14 -19.57 -16.42
CA VAL A 485 -22.36 -18.86 -17.68
C VAL A 485 -21.19 -19.23 -18.59
N GLN A 486 -21.48 -19.90 -19.70
CA GLN A 486 -20.47 -20.06 -20.74
C GLN A 486 -20.25 -18.70 -21.40
N LEU A 487 -19.05 -18.14 -21.27
CA LEU A 487 -18.62 -17.06 -22.16
C LEU A 487 -18.64 -17.62 -23.58
N PRO A 488 -19.09 -16.84 -24.58
CA PRO A 488 -19.12 -17.31 -25.97
C PRO A 488 -17.73 -17.85 -26.36
N SER A 489 -17.70 -19.12 -26.78
CA SER A 489 -16.48 -19.90 -27.06
C SER A 489 -15.78 -19.52 -28.37
N GLU A 490 -16.29 -18.52 -29.08
CA GLU A 490 -15.70 -18.03 -30.32
C GLU A 490 -14.47 -17.18 -30.01
N ASP A 491 -13.26 -17.65 -30.34
CA ASP A 491 -12.01 -16.96 -30.76
C ASP A 491 -11.64 -15.56 -30.22
N CYS A 492 -12.33 -15.04 -29.21
CA CYS A 492 -12.34 -13.61 -28.90
C CYS A 492 -11.03 -13.16 -28.26
N CYS A 493 -10.26 -14.09 -27.69
CA CYS A 493 -9.04 -13.79 -26.94
C CYS A 493 -7.98 -14.90 -27.00
N SER A 494 -7.85 -15.66 -28.09
CA SER A 494 -6.63 -16.45 -28.29
C SER A 494 -5.47 -15.46 -28.48
N VAL A 495 -4.72 -15.20 -27.40
CA VAL A 495 -3.56 -14.29 -27.40
C VAL A 495 -2.39 -15.03 -28.04
N GLY A 496 -2.40 -15.19 -29.36
CA GLY A 496 -1.16 -15.30 -30.10
C GLY A 496 -0.35 -14.03 -29.83
N VAL A 497 0.94 -14.18 -29.46
CA VAL A 497 1.86 -13.09 -29.10
C VAL A 497 2.23 -12.20 -30.31
N GLU A 498 1.48 -12.27 -31.40
CA GLU A 498 1.74 -11.45 -32.57
C GLU A 498 1.46 -9.97 -32.26
N GLN A 499 2.37 -9.12 -32.73
CA GLN A 499 2.32 -7.67 -32.65
C GLN A 499 1.10 -7.14 -33.44
N GLY A 500 -0.09 -7.30 -32.87
CA GLY A 500 -1.31 -6.72 -33.40
C GLY A 500 -1.21 -5.19 -33.40
N SER A 501 -1.84 -4.55 -34.40
CA SER A 501 -1.87 -3.09 -34.47
C SER A 501 -2.58 -2.51 -33.24
N HIS A 502 -2.22 -1.29 -32.84
CA HIS A 502 -2.86 -0.60 -31.71
C HIS A 502 -4.40 -0.60 -31.79
N LEU A 503 -4.95 -0.52 -33.01
CA LEU A 503 -6.40 -0.55 -33.26
C LEU A 503 -7.03 -1.89 -32.82
N GLN A 504 -6.37 -3.02 -33.07
CA GLN A 504 -6.85 -4.34 -32.67
C GLN A 504 -6.89 -4.50 -31.14
N MET A 505 -5.93 -3.89 -30.44
CA MET A 505 -5.91 -3.91 -28.96
C MET A 505 -7.06 -3.09 -28.38
N VAL A 506 -7.36 -1.93 -28.97
CA VAL A 506 -8.51 -1.09 -28.58
C VAL A 506 -9.82 -1.82 -28.86
N GLU A 507 -9.98 -2.45 -30.03
CA GLU A 507 -11.17 -3.24 -30.34
C GLU A 507 -11.38 -4.40 -29.34
N LYS A 508 -10.31 -5.09 -28.96
CA LYS A 508 -10.37 -6.16 -27.93
C LYS A 508 -10.79 -5.61 -26.57
N ALA A 509 -10.23 -4.48 -26.14
CA ALA A 509 -10.62 -3.81 -24.90
C ALA A 509 -12.11 -3.43 -24.90
N VAL A 510 -12.59 -2.85 -26.01
CA VAL A 510 -14.00 -2.47 -26.18
C VAL A 510 -14.91 -3.71 -26.12
N ARG A 511 -14.51 -4.84 -26.72
CA ARG A 511 -15.28 -6.10 -26.65
C ARG A 511 -15.33 -6.66 -25.22
N ALA A 512 -14.21 -6.71 -24.52
CA ALA A 512 -14.15 -7.14 -23.12
C ALA A 512 -15.03 -6.25 -22.22
N GLY A 513 -14.99 -4.93 -22.41
CA GLY A 513 -15.87 -3.98 -21.72
C GLY A 513 -17.36 -4.23 -22.00
N LYS A 514 -17.73 -4.50 -23.26
CA LYS A 514 -19.12 -4.87 -23.62
C LYS A 514 -19.57 -6.18 -22.96
N GLN A 515 -18.69 -7.17 -22.81
CA GLN A 515 -19.00 -8.42 -22.12
C GLN A 515 -19.20 -8.20 -20.62
N LEU A 516 -18.33 -7.42 -19.98
CA LEU A 516 -18.48 -7.00 -18.58
C LEU A 516 -19.79 -6.27 -18.35
N TYR A 517 -20.16 -5.35 -19.23
CA TYR A 517 -21.44 -4.65 -19.19
C TYR A 517 -22.62 -5.65 -19.18
N ARG A 518 -22.62 -6.63 -20.08
CA ARG A 518 -23.67 -7.65 -20.15
C ARG A 518 -23.76 -8.47 -18.87
N LEU A 519 -22.61 -8.87 -18.30
CA LEU A 519 -22.54 -9.60 -17.03
C LEU A 519 -23.08 -8.75 -15.89
N HIS A 520 -22.64 -7.49 -15.75
CA HIS A 520 -23.14 -6.58 -14.74
C HIS A 520 -24.67 -6.38 -14.83
N HIS A 521 -25.21 -6.26 -16.04
CA HIS A 521 -26.64 -6.11 -16.28
C HIS A 521 -27.40 -7.38 -15.86
N HIS A 522 -26.85 -8.56 -16.14
CA HIS A 522 -27.45 -9.83 -15.73
C HIS A 522 -27.42 -10.05 -14.21
N VAL A 523 -26.42 -9.52 -13.50
CA VAL A 523 -26.30 -9.68 -12.04
C VAL A 523 -27.12 -8.63 -11.27
N GLY A 524 -27.81 -7.71 -11.97
CA GLY A 524 -28.60 -6.64 -11.33
C GLY A 524 -27.73 -5.62 -10.59
N LEU A 525 -26.44 -5.54 -10.92
CA LEU A 525 -25.47 -4.63 -10.29
C LEU A 525 -25.33 -3.30 -11.05
N LEU A 526 -26.10 -3.08 -12.11
CA LEU A 526 -26.04 -1.85 -12.90
C LEU A 526 -27.16 -0.88 -12.55
N ASP A 527 -26.72 0.28 -12.06
CA ASP A 527 -27.36 1.57 -12.29
C ASP A 527 -26.96 2.06 -13.71
N SER A 528 -27.76 2.92 -14.34
CA SER A 528 -27.76 3.34 -15.77
C SER A 528 -26.44 3.90 -16.40
N ARG A 529 -25.29 3.76 -15.75
CA ARG A 529 -24.05 4.58 -15.84
C ARG A 529 -23.02 4.20 -16.91
N LEU A 530 -23.37 3.39 -17.92
CA LEU A 530 -22.38 2.87 -18.89
C LEU A 530 -22.62 3.28 -20.36
N HIS A 531 -23.37 4.36 -20.59
CA HIS A 531 -23.66 4.88 -21.94
C HIS A 531 -22.46 5.55 -22.65
N SER A 532 -21.29 5.73 -22.02
CA SER A 532 -20.14 6.46 -22.61
C SER A 532 -19.25 5.63 -23.56
N TYR A 533 -19.45 4.31 -23.65
CA TYR A 533 -18.57 3.38 -24.39
C TYR A 533 -18.50 3.62 -25.90
N ALA A 534 -19.48 4.28 -26.51
CA ALA A 534 -19.51 4.50 -27.96
C ALA A 534 -18.53 5.61 -28.42
N SER A 535 -18.08 6.50 -27.53
CA SER A 535 -17.11 7.57 -27.88
C SER A 535 -15.63 7.14 -27.80
N ALA A 536 -15.38 5.88 -27.42
CA ALA A 536 -14.07 5.29 -27.11
C ALA A 536 -13.06 5.28 -28.27
N VAL A 537 -13.54 5.28 -29.52
CA VAL A 537 -12.68 5.11 -30.70
C VAL A 537 -11.90 6.39 -31.06
N GLN A 538 -12.29 7.56 -30.51
CA GLN A 538 -11.63 8.84 -30.79
C GLN A 538 -10.70 9.37 -29.67
N LYS A 539 -10.79 8.87 -28.42
CA LYS A 539 -10.20 9.54 -27.23
C LYS A 539 -8.82 9.05 -26.78
N GLY A 540 -8.08 8.33 -27.65
CA GLY A 540 -6.66 8.05 -27.44
C GLY A 540 -6.34 6.98 -26.40
N ARG A 541 -5.03 6.77 -26.17
CA ARG A 541 -4.46 5.58 -25.53
C ARG A 541 -4.60 5.54 -23.99
N GLN A 542 -4.39 6.67 -23.32
CA GLN A 542 -4.43 6.75 -21.86
C GLN A 542 -5.84 6.46 -21.33
N TRP A 543 -6.87 6.92 -22.04
CA TRP A 543 -8.27 6.64 -21.71
C TRP A 543 -8.58 5.13 -21.70
N VAL A 544 -8.07 4.37 -22.67
CA VAL A 544 -8.24 2.90 -22.71
C VAL A 544 -7.61 2.22 -21.49
N MET A 545 -6.46 2.71 -21.02
CA MET A 545 -5.79 2.15 -19.84
C MET A 545 -6.57 2.43 -18.55
N ASP A 546 -7.13 3.63 -18.43
CA ASP A 546 -7.93 4.01 -17.27
C ASP A 546 -9.24 3.23 -17.22
N GLU A 547 -9.92 3.06 -18.37
CA GLU A 547 -11.11 2.21 -18.48
C GLU A 547 -10.84 0.74 -18.18
N LEU A 548 -9.75 0.16 -18.73
CA LEU A 548 -9.37 -1.22 -18.39
C LEU A 548 -9.09 -1.38 -16.89
N GLY A 549 -8.50 -0.36 -16.26
CA GLY A 549 -8.30 -0.33 -14.81
C GLY A 549 -9.62 -0.32 -14.04
N ILE A 550 -10.56 0.53 -14.43
CA ILE A 550 -11.91 0.61 -13.83
C ILE A 550 -12.64 -0.74 -13.98
N LEU A 551 -12.60 -1.32 -15.18
CA LEU A 551 -13.19 -2.63 -15.47
C LEU A 551 -12.57 -3.74 -14.62
N LEU A 552 -11.25 -3.76 -14.45
CA LEU A 552 -10.55 -4.72 -13.57
C LEU A 552 -11.02 -4.61 -12.12
N VAL A 553 -11.13 -3.39 -11.59
CA VAL A 553 -11.60 -3.13 -10.21
C VAL A 553 -13.05 -3.60 -10.03
N ASN A 554 -13.93 -3.28 -10.98
CA ASN A 554 -15.32 -3.69 -10.93
C ASN A 554 -15.48 -5.22 -11.02
N SER A 555 -14.68 -5.87 -11.87
CA SER A 555 -14.65 -7.33 -11.99
C SER A 555 -14.24 -8.01 -10.68
N ARG A 556 -13.19 -7.52 -10.01
CA ARG A 556 -12.77 -8.01 -8.69
C ARG A 556 -13.86 -7.86 -7.63
N SER A 557 -14.58 -6.73 -7.65
CA SER A 557 -15.71 -6.51 -6.75
C SER A 557 -16.86 -7.48 -7.01
N ILE A 558 -17.12 -7.86 -8.26
CA ILE A 558 -18.09 -8.91 -8.57
C ILE A 558 -17.64 -10.23 -7.94
N LYS A 559 -16.41 -10.69 -8.19
CA LYS A 559 -15.93 -11.98 -7.65
C LYS A 559 -16.12 -12.09 -6.15
N GLN A 560 -15.84 -10.99 -5.46
CA GLN A 560 -16.03 -10.87 -4.03
C GLN A 560 -17.51 -11.07 -3.63
N HIS A 561 -18.46 -10.40 -4.30
CA HIS A 561 -19.89 -10.63 -4.08
C HIS A 561 -20.31 -12.08 -4.39
N LEU A 562 -19.59 -12.75 -5.28
CA LEU A 562 -19.82 -14.14 -5.66
C LEU A 562 -19.11 -15.16 -4.74
N GLY A 563 -18.30 -14.73 -3.78
CA GLY A 563 -17.51 -15.61 -2.93
C GLY A 563 -16.43 -16.41 -3.68
N ILE A 564 -15.96 -15.92 -4.82
CA ILE A 564 -14.94 -16.59 -5.64
C ILE A 564 -13.55 -16.25 -5.10
N ALA A 565 -12.80 -17.26 -4.65
CA ALA A 565 -11.42 -17.09 -4.21
C ALA A 565 -10.50 -16.66 -5.38
N GLN A 566 -9.47 -15.85 -5.09
CA GLN A 566 -8.50 -15.37 -6.09
C GLN A 566 -7.69 -16.53 -6.71
N LEU A 567 -7.36 -16.38 -7.99
CA LEU A 567 -6.26 -17.11 -8.64
C LEU A 567 -4.93 -16.74 -7.96
N ALA A 568 -4.06 -17.72 -7.74
CA ALA A 568 -2.63 -17.43 -7.75
C ALA A 568 -2.29 -16.95 -9.17
N GLU A 569 -1.54 -15.85 -9.31
CA GLU A 569 -1.17 -15.31 -10.62
C GLU A 569 -0.68 -16.43 -11.54
N VAL A 570 -1.28 -16.55 -12.72
CA VAL A 570 -0.83 -17.49 -13.74
C VAL A 570 0.51 -16.98 -14.25
N ASP A 571 1.60 -17.68 -13.91
CA ASP A 571 2.93 -17.45 -14.49
C ASP A 571 2.86 -17.68 -16.01
N ALA A 572 2.64 -16.61 -16.75
CA ALA A 572 2.64 -16.61 -18.20
C ALA A 572 4.07 -16.41 -18.72
N GLU A 573 4.97 -17.35 -18.43
CA GLU A 573 6.25 -17.50 -19.14
C GLU A 573 6.32 -18.87 -19.81
N VAL A 574 6.91 -18.89 -21.04
CA VAL A 574 7.15 -20.03 -21.95
C VAL A 574 5.93 -20.35 -22.88
N VAL A 575 5.95 -20.13 -24.20
CA VAL A 575 6.87 -20.60 -25.26
C VAL A 575 6.97 -19.56 -26.40
N ILE A 576 8.20 -19.23 -26.84
CA ILE A 576 8.45 -18.64 -28.18
C ILE A 576 9.32 -19.63 -28.95
N SER A 577 8.80 -20.21 -30.03
CA SER A 577 9.63 -20.72 -31.13
C SER A 577 8.93 -20.57 -32.48
N ALA A 578 9.71 -20.08 -33.45
CA ALA A 578 9.61 -20.11 -34.93
C ALA A 578 8.23 -19.81 -35.58
N ASP A 579 8.06 -18.93 -36.57
CA ASP A 579 8.75 -18.95 -37.87
C ASP A 579 8.44 -17.62 -38.63
N ALA A 580 9.48 -16.85 -39.00
CA ALA A 580 9.35 -15.43 -39.38
C ALA A 580 9.03 -15.17 -40.87
N THR A 581 9.01 -16.22 -41.69
CA THR A 581 8.91 -16.11 -43.16
C THR A 581 7.49 -16.33 -43.68
N ALA A 582 6.71 -17.22 -43.08
CA ALA A 582 5.28 -17.39 -43.41
C ALA A 582 4.43 -16.16 -43.05
N LEU A 583 4.85 -15.42 -42.00
CA LEU A 583 4.12 -14.28 -41.45
C LEU A 583 4.15 -13.02 -42.33
N LYS A 584 5.16 -12.89 -43.21
CA LYS A 584 5.27 -11.72 -44.11
C LYS A 584 4.27 -11.78 -45.26
N GLU A 585 3.95 -12.98 -45.75
CA GLU A 585 3.07 -13.15 -46.91
C GLU A 585 1.59 -13.00 -46.49
N ASP A 586 1.20 -13.54 -45.33
CA ASP A 586 -0.18 -13.41 -44.82
C ASP A 586 -0.49 -11.96 -44.38
N ASN A 587 0.49 -11.25 -43.80
CA ASN A 587 0.33 -9.83 -43.45
C ASN A 587 0.22 -8.92 -44.69
N ARG A 588 0.94 -9.22 -45.78
CA ARG A 588 0.76 -8.51 -47.06
C ARG A 588 -0.62 -8.75 -47.65
N LYS A 589 -1.14 -9.98 -47.54
CA LYS A 589 -2.48 -10.33 -48.02
C LYS A 589 -3.58 -9.63 -47.22
N ARG A 590 -3.45 -9.59 -45.88
CA ARG A 590 -4.37 -8.87 -44.98
C ARG A 590 -4.33 -7.36 -45.17
N MET A 591 -3.15 -6.75 -45.39
CA MET A 591 -3.07 -5.31 -45.68
C MET A 591 -3.71 -4.93 -47.02
N ARG A 592 -3.66 -5.79 -48.03
CA ARG A 592 -4.39 -5.58 -49.29
C ARG A 592 -5.91 -5.65 -49.08
N GLN A 593 -6.39 -6.59 -48.25
CA GLN A 593 -7.81 -6.71 -47.92
C GLN A 593 -8.32 -5.52 -47.11
N ILE A 594 -7.53 -5.02 -46.16
CA ILE A 594 -7.88 -3.83 -45.35
C ILE A 594 -7.90 -2.57 -46.21
N ASN A 595 -6.92 -2.37 -47.10
CA ASN A 595 -6.92 -1.22 -48.01
C ASN A 595 -8.08 -1.28 -49.02
N ALA A 596 -8.46 -2.46 -49.50
CA ALA A 596 -9.63 -2.64 -50.35
C ALA A 596 -10.95 -2.35 -49.61
N LEU A 597 -11.01 -2.67 -48.32
CA LEU A 597 -12.18 -2.41 -47.47
C LEU A 597 -12.28 -0.92 -47.12
N LEU A 598 -11.15 -0.25 -46.87
CA LEU A 598 -11.08 1.21 -46.68
C LEU A 598 -11.45 1.98 -47.96
N GLN A 599 -11.00 1.52 -49.15
CA GLN A 599 -11.42 2.15 -50.40
C GLN A 599 -12.91 1.98 -50.70
N ARG A 600 -13.54 0.88 -50.26
CA ARG A 600 -14.99 0.72 -50.35
C ARG A 600 -15.74 1.61 -49.38
N LEU A 601 -15.25 1.75 -48.15
CA LEU A 601 -15.88 2.59 -47.13
C LEU A 601 -15.71 4.09 -47.39
N LEU A 602 -14.66 4.48 -48.10
CA LEU A 602 -14.39 5.88 -48.48
C LEU A 602 -14.98 6.24 -49.86
N GLY A 603 -15.58 5.28 -50.58
CA GLY A 603 -16.06 5.45 -51.95
C GLY A 603 -17.56 5.70 -52.12
N GLU A 604 -18.35 5.70 -51.05
CA GLU A 604 -19.80 5.96 -51.12
C GLU A 604 -20.17 7.15 -50.24
N GLY A 605 -19.98 8.35 -50.79
CA GLY A 605 -20.32 9.62 -50.14
C GLY A 605 -20.00 10.81 -51.05
N GLU A 606 -20.94 11.11 -51.94
CA GLU A 606 -21.22 12.36 -52.66
C GLU A 606 -20.07 13.31 -53.09
N SER A 607 -20.07 13.52 -54.41
CA SER A 607 -19.61 14.68 -55.17
C SER A 607 -19.36 15.98 -54.40
N VAL A 608 -18.12 16.47 -54.43
CA VAL A 608 -17.80 17.90 -54.26
C VAL A 608 -16.70 18.31 -55.25
N VAL A 609 -17.10 19.19 -56.18
CA VAL A 609 -16.36 20.31 -56.79
C VAL A 609 -14.97 20.02 -57.36
N SER A 610 -14.89 20.07 -58.68
CA SER A 610 -13.66 20.24 -59.46
C SER A 610 -12.94 21.54 -59.07
N VAL A 611 -11.80 21.42 -58.39
CA VAL A 611 -10.81 22.50 -58.30
C VAL A 611 -9.78 22.25 -59.40
N GLN A 612 -9.78 23.13 -60.40
CA GLN A 612 -8.73 23.22 -61.42
C GLN A 612 -7.41 23.60 -60.73
N THR A 613 -6.38 22.78 -60.91
CA THR A 613 -4.99 23.17 -60.66
C THR A 613 -4.26 23.15 -61.99
N SER A 614 -3.70 24.31 -62.34
CA SER A 614 -2.87 24.55 -63.51
C SER A 614 -1.54 23.80 -63.39
N GLU A 615 -1.17 23.06 -64.43
CA GLU A 615 0.17 22.51 -64.63
C GLU A 615 1.19 23.63 -64.86
N PRO A 616 2.43 23.50 -64.37
CA PRO A 616 3.58 24.15 -65.00
C PRO A 616 4.15 23.24 -66.10
N GLN A 617 4.31 23.80 -67.29
CA GLN A 617 5.09 23.21 -68.39
C GLN A 617 6.61 23.40 -68.16
N PRO A 618 7.45 22.58 -68.83
CA PRO A 618 8.85 22.31 -68.46
C PRO A 618 9.82 23.50 -68.47
#